data_AF-A0A6L8KHG5-F1
#
_entry.id   AF-A0A6L8KHG5-F1
#
_cell.length_a   1.000
_cell.length_b   1.000
_cell.length_c   1.000
_cell.angle_alpha   90.00
_cell.angle_beta   90.00
_cell.angle_gamma   90.00
#
_symmetry.space_group_name_H-M   'P 1'
#
loop_
_entity.id
_entity.type
_entity.pdbx_description
1 polymer ?
#
loop_
_entity_poly.entity_id
_entity_poly.type
_entity_poly.pdbx_seq_one_letter_code
_entity_poly.pdbx_strand_id
1 'polypeptide(L)' 'MKMTIVTDVHGNVLGAVQGHSLSESKDGVEATVSFAAGHSTHLVEVDDDLATVDDIDEFQQRLRGHLQQHQQQQQP' A
#
# COMPACT_ATOMS: atom_id res chain seq x y z
N MET A 1 1.60 7.25 9.02
CA MET A 1 0.33 6.47 8.91
C MET A 1 0.58 5.21 8.09
N LYS A 2 -0.19 4.12 8.21
CA LYS A 2 -0.02 2.92 7.36
C LYS A 2 -1.00 2.93 6.18
N MET A 3 -0.49 2.62 5.00
CA MET A 3 -1.25 2.50 3.76
C MET A 3 -0.87 1.19 3.07
N THR A 4 -1.86 0.45 2.60
CA THR A 4 -1.63 -0.74 1.81
C THR A 4 -1.75 -0.38 0.34
N ILE A 5 -0.69 -0.63 -0.41
CA ILE A 5 -0.65 -0.46 -1.86
C ILE A 5 -0.83 -1.82 -2.53
N VAL A 6 -1.72 -1.86 -3.51
CA VAL A 6 -1.99 -3.05 -4.32
C VAL A 6 -1.37 -2.84 -5.68
N THR A 7 -0.50 -3.74 -6.10
CA THR A 7 0.11 -3.70 -7.43
C THR A 7 -0.26 -4.92 -8.27
N ASP A 8 -0.31 -4.74 -9.58
CA ASP A 8 -0.38 -5.86 -10.53
C ASP A 8 0.97 -6.59 -10.66
N VAL A 9 1.01 -7.62 -11.51
CA VAL A 9 2.20 -8.41 -11.85
C VAL A 9 3.34 -7.60 -12.47
N HIS A 10 3.06 -6.40 -13.00
CA HIS A 10 4.04 -5.52 -13.63
C HIS A 10 4.48 -4.38 -12.67
N GLY A 11 3.96 -4.36 -11.43
CA GLY A 11 4.25 -3.33 -10.44
C GLY A 11 3.44 -2.05 -10.60
N ASN A 12 2.40 -2.04 -11.45
CA ASN A 12 1.52 -0.89 -11.56
C ASN A 12 0.58 -0.82 -10.35
N VAL A 13 0.41 0.38 -9.80
CA VAL A 13 -0.47 0.62 -8.67
C VAL A 13 -1.92 0.52 -9.12
N LEU A 14 -2.66 -0.43 -8.56
CA LEU A 14 -4.09 -0.63 -8.81
C LEU A 14 -4.95 0.03 -7.74
N GLY A 15 -4.41 0.23 -6.54
CA GLY A 15 -5.16 0.84 -5.44
C GLY A 15 -4.28 1.11 -4.23
N ALA A 16 -4.77 2.03 -3.40
CA ALA A 16 -4.18 2.39 -2.13
C ALA A 16 -5.27 2.43 -1.06
N VAL A 17 -5.06 1.72 0.05
CA VAL A 17 -6.01 1.62 1.17
C VAL A 17 -5.35 2.21 2.40
N GLN A 18 -5.88 3.34 2.88
CA GLN A 18 -5.36 4.06 4.04
C GLN A 18 -6.05 3.61 5.34
N GLY A 19 -5.29 3.53 6.43
CA GLY A 19 -5.86 3.53 7.77
C GLY A 19 -6.30 2.17 8.34
N HIS A 20 -6.08 1.06 7.64
CA HIS A 20 -6.44 -0.27 8.17
C HIS A 20 -5.35 -1.31 7.93
N SER A 21 -5.10 -2.16 8.94
CA SER A 21 -4.53 -3.48 8.69
C SER A 21 -5.49 -4.22 7.76
N LEU A 22 -4.96 -4.88 6.72
CA LEU A 22 -5.76 -5.69 5.79
C LEU A 22 -6.48 -6.87 6.47
N SER A 23 -6.19 -7.11 7.74
CA SER A 23 -6.94 -8.01 8.61
C SER A 23 -7.38 -7.27 9.88
N GLU A 24 -8.60 -7.55 10.31
CA GLU A 24 -9.12 -7.17 11.63
C GLU A 24 -9.77 -8.39 12.29
N SER A 25 -9.50 -8.58 13.58
CA SER A 25 -10.17 -9.60 14.39
C SER A 25 -10.98 -8.92 15.48
N LYS A 26 -12.28 -9.20 15.52
CA LYS A 26 -13.18 -8.67 16.54
C LYS A 26 -14.22 -9.73 16.94
N ASP A 27 -14.39 -9.90 18.25
CA ASP A 27 -15.35 -10.86 18.85
C ASP A 27 -15.20 -12.31 18.31
N GLY A 28 -13.96 -12.72 18.00
CA GLY A 28 -13.66 -14.05 17.46
C GLY A 28 -13.90 -14.23 15.96
N VAL A 29 -14.27 -13.17 15.25
CA VAL A 29 -14.42 -13.15 13.78
C VAL A 29 -13.28 -12.37 13.16
N GLU A 30 -12.60 -12.97 12.18
CA GLU A 30 -11.53 -12.33 11.41
C GLU A 30 -12.06 -11.89 10.04
N ALA A 31 -11.93 -10.60 9.73
CA ALA A 31 -12.20 -10.04 8.42
C ALA A 31 -10.87 -9.71 7.74
N THR A 32 -10.61 -10.33 6.60
CA THR A 32 -9.36 -10.16 5.85
C THR A 32 -9.65 -9.75 4.41
N VAL A 33 -9.05 -8.65 3.98
CA VAL A 33 -9.02 -8.22 2.58
C VAL A 33 -7.95 -9.03 1.87
N SER A 34 -8.37 -9.82 0.89
CA SER A 34 -7.48 -10.63 0.05
C SER A 34 -7.63 -10.19 -1.41
N PHE A 35 -6.50 -10.15 -2.11
CA PHE A 35 -6.43 -9.75 -3.52
C PHE A 35 -6.26 -10.98 -4.40
N ALA A 36 -6.80 -10.93 -5.61
CA ALA A 36 -6.74 -12.06 -6.54
C ALA A 36 -5.28 -12.45 -6.86
N ALA A 37 -5.06 -13.70 -7.28
CA ALA A 37 -3.75 -14.18 -7.68
C ALA A 37 -3.10 -13.25 -8.73
N GLY A 38 -1.80 -13.01 -8.60
CA GLY A 38 -1.06 -12.06 -9.44
C GLY A 38 -0.96 -10.63 -8.88
N HIS A 39 -1.68 -10.32 -7.80
CA HIS A 39 -1.55 -9.05 -7.11
C HIS A 39 -0.60 -9.13 -5.92
N SER A 40 0.17 -8.08 -5.70
CA SER A 40 1.03 -7.94 -4.52
C SER A 40 0.52 -6.81 -3.63
N THR A 41 0.53 -7.04 -2.32
CA THR A 41 0.18 -6.04 -1.31
C THR A 41 1.43 -5.56 -0.60
N HIS A 42 1.66 -4.26 -0.62
CA HIS A 42 2.78 -3.61 0.05
C HIS A 42 2.22 -2.75 1.17
N LEU A 43 2.53 -3.10 2.42
CA LEU A 43 2.22 -2.25 3.55
C LEU A 43 3.35 -1.22 3.68
N VAL A 44 3.04 0.04 3.38
CA VAL A 44 3.99 1.15 3.48
C VAL A 44 3.56 2.08 4.60
N GLU A 45 4.54 2.54 5.36
CA GLU A 45 4.35 3.71 6.19
C GLU A 45 4.41 4.92 5.26
N VAL A 46 3.35 5.71 5.28
CA VAL A 46 3.21 6.93 4.50
C VAL A 46 3.11 8.11 5.46
N ASP A 47 3.80 9.19 5.15
CA ASP A 47 3.59 10.48 5.82
C ASP A 47 2.22 11.06 5.47
N ASP A 48 1.70 11.93 6.35
CA ASP A 48 0.37 12.57 6.21
C ASP A 48 0.20 13.27 4.85
N ASP A 49 1.29 13.75 4.25
CA ASP A 49 1.28 14.44 2.96
C ASP A 49 0.97 13.53 1.76
N LEU A 50 1.06 12.20 1.87
CA LEU A 50 0.68 11.31 0.77
C LEU A 50 -0.82 11.08 0.70
N ALA A 51 -1.50 11.15 1.85
CA ALA A 51 -2.94 10.97 1.99
C ALA A 51 -3.76 12.18 1.50
N THR A 52 -3.10 13.33 1.35
CA THR A 52 -3.72 14.61 0.95
C THR A 52 -3.57 14.92 -0.53
N VAL A 53 -2.85 14.08 -1.30
CA VAL A 53 -2.67 14.26 -2.74
C VAL A 53 -3.93 13.83 -3.48
N ASP A 54 -4.59 14.78 -4.14
CA ASP A 54 -5.78 14.55 -4.96
C ASP A 54 -5.46 14.29 -6.45
N ASP A 55 -4.25 14.61 -6.89
CA ASP A 55 -3.77 14.34 -8.25
C ASP A 55 -3.16 12.92 -8.37
N ILE A 56 -3.65 12.15 -9.33
CA ILE A 56 -3.27 10.74 -9.53
C ILE A 56 -1.80 10.61 -9.96
N ASP A 57 -1.32 11.49 -10.84
CA ASP A 57 0.04 11.40 -11.38
C ASP A 57 1.06 11.77 -10.29
N GLU A 58 0.76 12.81 -9.51
CA GLU A 58 1.56 13.21 -8.35
C GLU A 58 1.59 12.11 -7.28
N PHE A 59 0.44 11.50 -6.99
CA PHE A 59 0.34 10.41 -6.03
C PHE A 59 1.22 9.23 -6.47
N GLN A 60 1.12 8.81 -7.74
CA GLN A 60 1.94 7.72 -8.27
C GLN A 60 3.43 8.05 -8.23
N GLN A 61 3.83 9.28 -8.54
CA GLN A 61 5.23 9.69 -8.52
C GLN A 61 5.81 9.67 -7.10
N ARG A 62 5.11 10.27 -6.13
CA ARG A 62 5.54 10.29 -4.73
C ARG A 62 5.57 8.87 -4.14
N LEU A 63 4.57 8.05 -4.45
CA LEU A 63 4.50 6.68 -3.98
C LEU A 63 5.65 5.82 -4.54
N ARG A 64 5.97 5.94 -5.83
CA ARG A 64 7.14 5.26 -6.41
C ARG A 64 8.44 5.66 -5.71
N GLY A 65 8.60 6.94 -5.37
CA GLY A 65 9.73 7.43 -4.58
C GLY A 65 9.82 6.74 -3.21
N HIS A 66 8.70 6.66 -2.49
CA HIS A 66 8.62 5.95 -1.21
C HIS A 66 8.99 4.47 -1.34
N LEU A 67 8.40 3.76 -2.31
CA LEU A 67 8.66 2.33 -2.52
C LEU A 67 10.13 2.04 -2.85
N GLN A 68 10.80 2.90 -3.62
CA GLN A 68 12.23 2.75 -3.93
C GLN A 68 13.12 2.93 -2.69
N GLN A 69 12.74 3.82 -1.76
CA GLN A 69 13.47 4.00 -0.50
C GLN A 69 13.31 2.80 0.43
N HIS A 70 12.12 2.20 0.47
CA HIS A 70 11.86 1.00 1.28
C HIS A 70 12.46 -0.28 0.69
N GLN A 71 12.52 -0.42 -0.65
CA GLN A 71 13.21 -1.57 -1.29
C GLN A 71 14.72 -1.58 -1.02
N GLN A 72 15.37 -0.41 -0.91
CA GLN A 72 16.79 -0.34 -0.56
C GLN A 72 17.08 -0.76 0.89
N GLN A 73 16.09 -0.70 1.78
CA GLN A 73 16.27 -1.11 3.19
C GLN A 73 16.00 -2.60 3.43
N GLN A 74 15.49 -3.34 2.43
CA GLN A 74 15.21 -4.77 2.53
C GLN A 74 16.21 -5.69 1.79
N GLN A 75 17.31 -5.14 1.24
CA GLN A 75 18.43 -5.96 0.77
C GLN A 75 19.50 -6.08 1.88
N PRO A 76 19.77 -7.29 2.41
CA PRO A 76 20.93 -7.55 3.26
C PRO A 76 22.25 -7.52 2.46
#